data_AF-A0A8K1D8T7-F1
#
_entry.id   AF-A0A8K1D8T7-F1
#
_cell.length_a   1.000
_cell.length_b   1.000
_cell.length_c   1.000
_cell.angle_alpha   90.00
_cell.angle_beta   90.00
_cell.angle_gamma   90.00
#
_symmetry.space_group_name_H-M   'P 1'
#
loop_
_entity.id
_entity.type
_entity.pdbx_description
1 polymer ?
#
loop_
_entity_poly.entity_id
_entity_poly.type
_entity_poly.pdbx_seq_one_letter_code
_entity_poly.pdbx_strand_id
1 'polypeptide(L)'
;MSPCCPQEKKQEVPKLSKKKLRRMNRFTVAELKQLVARPDVVEMHDVTAQDPKLLVHLKATRNSVPEEQKTMKSKMREKVRPKMGKIDIDYQKLHDAFFKWQTKPKLTIHGDLYYEGKEFETRLKEKKPGDLSDELRIALGMPVGPVWGPNTPKYP
;
A
#
# COMPACT_ATOMS: atom_id res chain seq x y z
N MET A 1 34.03 42.93 55.61
CA MET A 1 33.66 43.24 54.21
C MET A 1 33.91 42.00 53.38
N SER A 2 32.86 41.27 53.02
CA SER A 2 32.94 40.12 52.12
C SER A 2 32.47 40.56 50.72
N PRO A 3 33.13 40.11 49.64
CA PRO A 3 32.86 40.58 48.29
C PRO A 3 31.53 40.04 47.74
N CYS A 4 30.87 40.92 46.98
CA CYS A 4 29.60 40.71 46.31
C CYS A 4 29.72 39.60 45.25
N CYS A 5 28.82 38.60 45.30
CA CYS A 5 28.69 37.57 44.27
C CYS A 5 28.11 38.20 42.98
N PRO A 6 28.64 37.93 41.78
CA PRO A 6 28.09 38.50 40.55
C PRO A 6 26.69 37.94 40.30
N GLN A 7 25.71 38.84 40.16
CA GLN A 7 24.35 38.46 39.75
C GLN A 7 24.39 37.99 38.28
N GLU A 8 24.19 36.70 38.04
CA GLU A 8 23.98 36.17 36.69
C GLU A 8 22.71 36.77 36.07
N LYS A 9 22.88 37.64 35.08
CA LYS A 9 21.78 38.13 34.24
C LYS A 9 21.23 36.95 33.43
N LYS A 10 20.09 36.38 33.85
CA LYS A 10 19.30 35.47 33.01
C LYS A 10 18.88 36.21 31.74
N GLN A 11 19.46 35.84 30.60
CA GLN A 11 19.03 36.35 29.30
C GLN A 11 17.60 35.88 29.03
N GLU A 12 16.65 36.81 28.95
CA GLU A 12 15.28 36.52 28.56
C GLU A 12 15.23 36.18 27.06
N VAL A 13 15.18 34.88 26.75
CA VAL A 13 14.91 34.41 25.39
C VAL A 13 13.46 34.78 25.01
N PRO A 14 13.23 35.43 23.86
CA PRO A 14 11.89 35.84 23.45
C PRO A 14 10.97 34.62 23.30
N LYS A 15 9.87 34.60 24.06
CA LYS A 15 8.85 33.53 24.02
C LYS A 15 8.16 33.51 22.66
N LEU A 16 8.67 32.68 21.75
CA LEU A 16 8.03 32.43 20.47
C LEU A 16 6.68 31.72 20.65
N SER A 17 5.71 32.08 19.81
CA SER A 17 4.46 31.32 19.67
C SER A 17 4.75 29.87 19.26
N LYS A 18 4.02 28.91 19.84
CA LYS A 18 4.14 27.46 19.53
C LYS A 18 4.13 27.17 18.04
N LYS A 19 3.34 27.91 17.24
CA LYS A 19 3.27 27.75 15.77
C LYS A 19 4.55 28.22 15.08
N LYS A 20 5.14 29.33 15.53
CA LYS A 20 6.39 29.86 14.98
C LYS A 20 7.57 28.97 15.36
N LEU A 21 7.59 28.46 16.60
CA LEU A 21 8.60 27.49 17.05
C LEU A 21 8.55 26.19 16.22
N ARG A 22 7.35 25.63 16.00
CA ARG A 22 7.17 24.45 15.13
C ARG A 22 7.62 24.69 13.69
N ARG A 23 7.40 25.89 13.16
CA ARG A 23 7.79 26.25 11.80
C ARG A 23 9.31 26.40 11.65
N MET A 24 9.97 26.99 12.64
CA MET A 24 11.44 27.10 12.64
C MET A 24 12.13 25.73 12.79
N ASN A 25 11.53 24.82 13.57
CA ASN A 25 12.06 23.48 13.78
C ASN A 25 11.65 22.48 12.69
N ARG A 26 11.04 22.95 11.59
CA ARG A 26 10.56 22.08 10.50
C ARG A 26 11.68 21.82 9.50
N PHE A 27 12.11 20.56 9.37
CA PHE A 27 13.09 20.17 8.36
C PHE A 27 12.56 20.35 6.94
N THR A 28 13.48 20.52 5.99
CA THR A 28 13.20 20.35 4.57
C THR A 28 13.22 18.86 4.20
N VAL A 29 12.63 18.52 3.05
CA VAL A 29 12.62 17.13 2.56
C VAL A 29 14.05 16.64 2.29
N ALA A 30 14.92 17.50 1.77
CA ALA A 30 16.31 17.17 1.48
C ALA A 30 17.11 16.88 2.76
N GLU A 31 16.98 17.75 3.77
CA GLU A 31 17.62 17.55 5.08
C GLU A 31 17.14 16.26 5.74
N LEU A 32 15.85 15.95 5.67
CA LEU A 32 15.32 14.72 6.26
C LEU A 32 15.86 13.48 5.55
N LYS A 33 15.96 13.49 4.23
CA LYS A 33 16.55 12.39 3.44
C LYS A 33 18.03 12.17 3.75
N GLN A 34 18.80 13.23 4.02
CA GLN A 34 20.22 13.11 4.38
C GLN A 34 20.43 12.46 5.76
N LEU A 35 19.47 12.59 6.68
CA LEU A 35 19.61 12.15 8.07
C LEU A 35 19.10 10.74 8.35
N VAL A 36 18.34 10.14 7.43
CA VAL A 36 17.65 8.86 7.67
C VAL A 36 18.26 7.74 6.82
N ALA A 37 18.43 6.56 7.43
CA ALA A 37 19.03 5.38 6.81
C ALA A 37 18.27 4.83 5.58
N ARG A 38 16.96 5.10 5.48
CA ARG A 38 16.11 4.73 4.33
C ARG A 38 15.44 5.98 3.76
N PRO A 39 16.10 6.74 2.86
CA PRO A 39 15.53 7.96 2.31
C PRO A 39 14.37 7.71 1.32
N ASP A 40 14.22 6.49 0.82
CA ASP A 40 13.19 6.13 -0.18
C ASP A 40 11.76 6.20 0.37
N VAL A 41 11.59 6.02 1.69
CA VAL A 41 10.28 6.04 2.36
C VAL A 41 9.84 7.44 2.79
N VAL A 42 10.65 8.47 2.53
CA VAL A 42 10.36 9.85 2.93
C VAL A 42 9.38 10.50 1.95
N GLU A 43 8.21 10.87 2.47
CA GLU A 43 7.17 11.55 1.71
C GLU A 43 7.15 13.07 1.98
N MET A 44 6.61 13.84 1.04
CA MET A 44 6.55 15.31 1.14
C MET A 44 5.84 15.80 2.42
N HIS A 45 4.87 15.04 2.93
CA HIS A 45 4.12 15.41 4.12
C HIS A 45 4.85 15.09 5.43
N ASP A 46 5.85 14.22 5.43
CA ASP A 46 6.55 13.78 6.64
C ASP A 46 7.28 14.93 7.35
N VAL A 47 7.73 15.94 6.60
CA VAL A 47 8.37 17.13 7.16
C VAL A 47 7.46 17.94 8.08
N THR A 48 6.13 17.77 7.99
CA THR A 48 5.17 18.45 8.86
C THR A 48 4.89 17.72 10.16
N ALA A 49 5.41 16.51 10.33
CA ALA A 49 5.20 15.70 11.51
C ALA A 49 5.81 16.35 12.77
N GLN A 50 5.32 15.93 13.94
CA GLN A 50 5.83 16.40 15.22
C GLN A 50 7.28 15.94 15.46
N ASP A 51 7.60 14.70 15.06
CA ASP A 51 8.95 14.16 15.01
C ASP A 51 9.15 13.41 13.67
N PRO A 52 9.72 14.08 12.66
CA PRO A 52 9.89 13.49 11.33
C PRO A 52 10.93 12.36 11.31
N LYS A 53 11.94 12.40 12.19
CA LYS A 53 12.96 11.34 12.22
C LYS A 53 12.37 10.05 12.77
N LEU A 54 11.62 10.15 13.86
CA LEU A 54 10.93 9.02 14.46
C LEU A 54 9.86 8.47 13.51
N LEU A 55 9.10 9.34 12.83
CA LEU A 55 8.10 8.92 11.86
C LEU A 55 8.71 8.08 10.74
N VAL A 56 9.80 8.55 10.14
CA VAL A 56 10.47 7.82 9.06
C VAL A 56 11.12 6.54 9.57
N HIS A 57 11.70 6.56 10.78
CA HIS A 57 12.22 5.35 11.42
C HIS A 57 11.13 4.28 11.59
N LEU A 58 9.94 4.68 12.07
CA LEU A 58 8.79 3.79 12.22
C LEU A 58 8.29 3.27 10.86
N LYS A 59 8.18 4.14 9.84
CA LYS A 59 7.85 3.73 8.46
C LYS A 59 8.88 2.74 7.90
N ALA A 60 10.17 2.89 8.27
CA ALA A 60 11.27 2.05 7.80
C ALA A 60 11.39 0.70 8.52
N THR A 61 10.67 0.48 9.63
CA THR A 61 10.72 -0.79 10.38
C THR A 61 10.26 -1.97 9.54
N ARG A 62 10.85 -3.14 9.79
CA ARG A 62 10.54 -4.37 9.06
C ARG A 62 9.07 -4.76 9.30
N ASN A 63 8.34 -5.02 8.22
CA ASN A 63 6.92 -5.36 8.22
C ASN A 63 5.95 -4.23 8.61
N SER A 64 6.39 -2.97 8.61
CA SER A 64 5.46 -1.83 8.74
C SER A 64 4.63 -1.69 7.46
N VAL A 65 3.31 -1.52 7.61
CA VAL A 65 2.38 -1.30 6.50
C VAL A 65 2.09 0.21 6.41
N PRO A 66 2.31 0.86 5.26
CA PRO A 66 2.01 2.29 5.10
C PRO A 66 0.50 2.53 5.13
N GLU A 67 0.08 3.66 5.71
CA GLU A 67 -1.35 4.00 5.83
C GLU A 67 -1.97 4.45 4.50
N GLU A 68 -3.21 4.02 4.24
CA GLU A 68 -3.98 4.44 3.07
C GLU A 68 -4.42 5.91 3.13
N GLN A 69 -4.09 6.65 2.07
CA GLN A 69 -4.42 8.07 1.89
C GLN A 69 -5.92 8.25 1.55
N LYS A 70 -6.80 8.30 2.56
CA LYS A 70 -8.21 8.69 2.37
C LYS A 70 -8.44 10.17 2.72
N THR A 71 -8.94 10.93 1.74
CA THR A 71 -9.17 12.37 1.92
C THR A 71 -10.18 12.68 3.02
N MET A 72 -9.92 13.73 3.81
CA MET A 72 -10.79 14.16 4.92
C MET A 72 -12.21 14.50 4.46
N LYS A 73 -12.35 15.02 3.23
CA LYS A 73 -13.64 15.34 2.60
C LYS A 73 -14.46 14.08 2.31
N SER A 74 -13.82 13.00 1.86
CA SER A 74 -14.49 11.70 1.62
C SER A 74 -15.00 11.12 2.93
N LYS A 75 -14.14 11.09 3.97
CA LYS A 75 -14.49 10.59 5.32
C LYS A 75 -15.67 11.37 5.94
N MET A 76 -15.67 12.70 5.80
CA MET A 76 -16.74 13.53 6.37
C MET A 76 -18.07 13.40 5.61
N ARG A 77 -18.02 13.32 4.27
CA ARG A 77 -19.24 13.21 3.44
C ARG A 77 -19.98 11.89 3.65
N GLU A 78 -19.24 10.80 3.82
CA GLU A 78 -19.79 9.48 4.05
C GLU A 78 -20.46 9.37 5.44
N LYS A 79 -19.86 10.01 6.45
CA LYS A 79 -20.40 10.06 7.82
C LYS A 79 -21.71 10.88 7.93
N VAL A 80 -21.84 11.93 7.12
CA VAL A 80 -22.98 12.86 7.18
C VAL A 80 -24.22 12.33 6.45
N ARG A 81 -24.08 11.46 5.45
CA ARG A 81 -25.24 10.93 4.71
C ARG A 81 -25.12 9.43 4.41
N PRO A 82 -25.35 8.58 5.41
CA PRO A 82 -25.41 7.14 5.19
C PRO A 82 -26.62 6.82 4.29
N LYS A 83 -26.37 6.17 3.15
CA LYS A 83 -27.44 5.67 2.26
C LYS A 83 -27.85 4.28 2.73
N MET A 84 -28.63 4.20 3.81
CA MET A 84 -29.20 2.94 4.29
C MET A 84 -30.42 2.54 3.44
N GLY A 85 -30.64 1.24 3.21
CA GLY A 85 -31.84 0.71 2.56
C GLY A 85 -31.78 0.40 1.06
N LYS A 86 -30.58 0.22 0.48
CA LYS A 86 -30.47 -0.14 -0.95
C LYS A 86 -30.52 -1.64 -1.25
N ILE A 87 -30.48 -2.49 -0.24
CA ILE A 87 -30.19 -3.90 -0.39
C ILE A 87 -31.07 -4.65 0.61
N ASP A 88 -32.09 -5.35 0.11
CA ASP A 88 -32.91 -6.29 0.89
C ASP A 88 -32.37 -7.71 0.63
N ILE A 89 -31.59 -8.23 1.57
CA ILE A 89 -30.97 -9.56 1.49
C ILE A 89 -31.64 -10.46 2.51
N ASP A 90 -32.18 -11.58 2.03
CA ASP A 90 -32.69 -12.66 2.88
C ASP A 90 -31.55 -13.32 3.67
N TYR A 91 -31.75 -13.44 4.98
CA TYR A 91 -30.83 -14.09 5.90
C TYR A 91 -30.54 -15.55 5.51
N GLN A 92 -31.52 -16.27 4.97
CA GLN A 92 -31.34 -17.66 4.58
C GLN A 92 -30.39 -17.79 3.38
N LYS A 93 -30.50 -16.86 2.43
CA LYS A 93 -29.61 -16.79 1.26
C LYS A 93 -28.19 -16.43 1.65
N LEU A 94 -28.03 -15.56 2.66
CA LEU A 94 -26.73 -15.21 3.21
C LEU A 94 -26.08 -16.41 3.90
N HIS A 95 -26.85 -17.15 4.70
CA HIS A 95 -26.39 -18.36 5.36
C HIS A 95 -25.89 -19.41 4.35
N ASP A 96 -26.66 -19.68 3.30
CA ASP A 96 -26.25 -20.68 2.30
C ASP A 96 -25.02 -20.25 1.49
N ALA A 97 -24.87 -18.95 1.20
CA ALA A 97 -23.69 -18.43 0.49
C ALA A 97 -22.40 -18.59 1.29
N PHE A 98 -22.43 -18.34 2.61
CA PHE A 98 -21.25 -18.44 3.46
C PHE A 98 -20.96 -19.85 3.95
N PHE A 99 -21.97 -20.72 4.10
CA PHE A 99 -21.80 -22.02 4.75
C PHE A 99 -22.02 -23.23 3.83
N LYS A 100 -22.85 -23.14 2.78
CA LYS A 100 -23.05 -24.25 1.84
C LYS A 100 -22.19 -24.13 0.59
N TRP A 101 -22.09 -22.93 0.02
CA TRP A 101 -21.41 -22.68 -1.26
C TRP A 101 -20.04 -22.01 -1.10
N GLN A 102 -19.47 -22.07 0.10
CA GLN A 102 -18.15 -21.51 0.37
C GLN A 102 -17.09 -22.24 -0.45
N THR A 103 -16.34 -21.48 -1.26
CA THR A 103 -15.17 -21.99 -1.98
C THR A 103 -13.90 -21.44 -1.35
N LYS A 104 -12.84 -22.26 -1.31
CA LYS A 104 -11.56 -21.84 -0.77
C LYS A 104 -10.94 -20.80 -1.72
N PRO A 105 -10.68 -19.56 -1.26
CA PRO A 105 -10.07 -18.55 -2.12
C PRO A 105 -8.63 -18.96 -2.48
N LYS A 106 -8.16 -18.49 -3.65
CA LYS A 106 -6.76 -18.61 -4.03
C LYS A 106 -5.93 -17.69 -3.16
N LEU A 107 -5.28 -18.24 -2.14
CA LEU A 107 -4.40 -17.49 -1.25
C LEU A 107 -3.02 -17.30 -1.87
N THR A 108 -2.42 -16.18 -1.53
CA THR A 108 -1.04 -15.85 -1.91
C THR A 108 -0.07 -16.63 -1.04
N ILE A 109 1.06 -17.06 -1.62
CA ILE A 109 2.11 -17.76 -0.86
C ILE A 109 2.82 -16.78 0.08
N HIS A 110 3.41 -17.29 1.16
CA HIS A 110 4.15 -16.44 2.09
C HIS A 110 5.33 -15.76 1.38
N GLY A 111 5.49 -14.45 1.57
CA GLY A 111 6.57 -13.65 1.00
C GLY A 111 6.18 -12.90 -0.28
N ASP A 112 4.99 -13.14 -0.82
CA ASP A 112 4.47 -12.42 -1.98
C ASP A 112 3.89 -11.07 -1.56
N LEU A 113 4.53 -9.98 -1.99
CA LEU A 113 4.04 -8.61 -1.75
C LEU A 113 3.09 -8.16 -2.85
N TYR A 114 2.03 -7.43 -2.51
CA TYR A 114 1.21 -6.73 -3.48
C TYR A 114 1.87 -5.41 -3.87
N TYR A 115 1.91 -5.12 -5.17
CA TYR A 115 2.35 -3.85 -5.70
C TYR A 115 1.49 -3.51 -6.93
N GLU A 116 1.35 -2.23 -7.22
CA GLU A 116 0.58 -1.76 -8.39
C GLU A 116 1.19 -2.32 -9.67
N GLY A 117 0.39 -3.04 -10.47
CA GLY A 117 0.88 -3.75 -11.66
C GLY A 117 0.98 -5.28 -11.51
N LYS A 118 1.02 -5.81 -10.27
CA LYS A 118 1.15 -7.27 -10.03
C LYS A 118 0.03 -8.10 -10.65
N GLU A 119 -1.18 -7.55 -10.76
CA GLU A 119 -2.32 -8.21 -11.38
C GLU A 119 -2.19 -8.40 -12.89
N PHE A 120 -1.32 -7.62 -13.55
CA PHE A 120 -1.01 -7.75 -14.98
C PHE A 120 0.15 -8.72 -15.24
N GLU A 121 0.84 -9.20 -14.20
CA GLU A 121 1.85 -10.23 -14.35
C GLU A 121 1.19 -11.58 -14.65
N THR A 122 1.13 -11.92 -15.94
CA THR A 122 0.72 -13.28 -16.34
C THR A 122 1.72 -14.28 -15.80
N ARG A 123 1.24 -15.21 -14.96
CA ARG A 123 2.05 -16.32 -14.47
C ARG A 123 2.45 -17.23 -15.64
N LEU A 124 3.69 -17.11 -16.11
CA LEU A 124 4.24 -17.93 -17.19
C LEU A 124 4.35 -19.42 -16.83
N LYS A 125 4.15 -19.76 -15.55
CA LYS A 125 4.33 -21.09 -14.96
C LYS A 125 3.40 -22.17 -15.52
N GLU A 126 2.24 -21.78 -16.06
CA GLU A 126 1.23 -22.71 -16.59
C GLU A 126 1.39 -22.96 -18.10
N LYS A 127 2.30 -22.24 -18.78
CA LYS A 127 2.59 -22.43 -20.21
C LYS A 127 3.79 -23.36 -20.35
N LYS A 128 3.55 -24.63 -20.65
CA LYS A 128 4.61 -25.60 -20.95
C LYS A 128 4.94 -25.58 -22.44
N PRO A 129 6.22 -25.68 -22.84
CA PRO A 129 6.57 -25.82 -24.24
C PRO A 129 5.92 -27.08 -24.82
N GLY A 130 5.24 -26.94 -25.96
CA GLY A 130 4.49 -28.01 -26.62
C GLY A 130 2.97 -27.99 -26.38
N ASP A 131 2.50 -27.34 -25.31
CA ASP A 131 1.07 -27.14 -25.06
C ASP A 131 0.65 -25.71 -25.48
N LEU A 132 -0.17 -25.63 -26.52
CA LEU A 132 -0.76 -24.39 -27.01
C LEU A 132 -2.23 -24.33 -26.55
N SER A 133 -2.64 -23.20 -25.96
CA SER A 133 -4.06 -22.97 -25.65
C SER A 133 -4.87 -22.90 -26.94
N ASP A 134 -6.15 -23.25 -26.87
CA ASP A 134 -7.03 -23.23 -28.05
C ASP A 134 -7.17 -21.81 -28.62
N GLU A 135 -7.17 -20.78 -27.75
CA GLU A 135 -7.14 -19.38 -28.16
C GLU A 135 -5.89 -19.05 -29.00
N LEU A 136 -4.72 -19.53 -28.59
CA LEU A 136 -3.46 -19.31 -29.32
C LEU A 136 -3.43 -20.10 -30.63
N ARG A 137 -3.98 -21.32 -30.64
CA ARG A 137 -4.12 -22.13 -31.87
C ARG A 137 -4.98 -21.42 -32.90
N ILE A 138 -6.13 -20.87 -32.50
CA ILE A 138 -7.01 -20.11 -33.39
C ILE A 138 -6.29 -18.87 -33.94
N ALA A 139 -5.60 -18.11 -33.07
CA ALA A 139 -4.86 -16.92 -33.50
C ALA A 139 -3.73 -17.23 -34.51
N LEU A 140 -3.11 -18.41 -34.38
CA LEU A 140 -2.06 -18.89 -35.29
C LEU A 140 -2.62 -19.65 -36.50
N GLY A 141 -3.95 -19.77 -36.65
CA GLY A 141 -4.58 -20.53 -37.74
C GLY A 141 -4.35 -22.05 -37.66
N MET A 142 -3.99 -22.57 -36.48
CA MET A 142 -3.83 -23.99 -36.22
C MET A 142 -5.18 -24.64 -35.89
N PRO A 143 -5.40 -25.90 -36.29
CA PRO A 143 -6.63 -26.62 -35.94
C PRO A 143 -6.73 -26.83 -34.41
N VAL A 144 -7.90 -26.58 -33.85
CA VAL A 144 -8.22 -26.86 -32.44
C VAL A 144 -8.69 -28.30 -32.28
N GLY A 145 -8.16 -29.00 -31.28
CA GLY A 145 -8.50 -30.40 -31.00
C GLY A 145 -7.37 -31.16 -30.32
N PRO A 146 -7.64 -32.37 -29.80
CA PRO A 146 -6.59 -33.21 -29.23
C PRO A 146 -5.56 -33.58 -30.30
N VAL A 147 -4.27 -33.42 -29.97
CA VAL A 147 -3.12 -33.71 -30.84
C VAL A 147 -3.12 -35.17 -31.36
N TRP A 148 -3.84 -36.05 -30.68
CA TRP A 148 -3.96 -37.48 -30.97
C TRP A 148 -5.22 -37.85 -31.80
N GLY A 149 -5.83 -36.89 -32.51
CA GLY A 149 -6.99 -37.13 -33.37
C GLY A 149 -6.63 -37.62 -34.79
N PRO A 150 -7.57 -38.26 -35.52
CA PRO A 150 -7.33 -38.81 -36.86
C PRO A 150 -7.01 -37.76 -37.95
N ASN A 151 -7.14 -36.46 -37.64
CA ASN A 151 -6.95 -35.35 -38.58
C ASN A 151 -5.65 -34.54 -38.32
N THR A 152 -4.69 -35.03 -37.55
CA THR A 152 -3.40 -34.35 -37.40
C THR A 152 -2.40 -34.75 -38.50
N PRO A 153 -1.60 -33.81 -39.04
CA PRO A 153 -0.56 -34.13 -40.00
C PRO A 153 0.49 -35.02 -39.31
N LYS A 154 0.64 -36.25 -39.79
CA LYS A 154 1.73 -37.15 -39.38
C LYS A 154 3.02 -36.61 -40.00
N TYR A 155 3.95 -36.16 -39.17
CA TYR A 155 5.30 -35.84 -39.62
C TYR A 155 5.99 -37.14 -40.09
N PRO A 156 6.80 -37.10 -41.18
CA PRO A 156 7.52 -38.27 -41.70
C PRO A 156 8.56 -38.81 -40.71
#